data_AF-A0A351MJ19-F1
#
_entry.id   AF-A0A351MJ19-F1
#
_cell.length_a   1.000
_cell.length_b   1.000
_cell.length_c   1.000
_cell.angle_alpha   90.00
_cell.angle_beta   90.00
_cell.angle_gamma   90.00
#
_symmetry.space_group_name_H-M   'P 1'
#
loop_
_entity.id
_entity.type
_entity.pdbx_description
1 polymer ?
#
loop_
_entity_poly.entity_id
_entity_poly.type
_entity_poly.pdbx_seq_one_letter_code
_entity_poly.pdbx_strand_id
1 'polypeptide(L)'
;MAREQIAVAEMILNMIQGKTDGTSRVDYHPQKQEFPADEAYEQPFERATPESQGVSSGLLSRMIRELGNTAETDMHHLMMLRHGKVICECHFAPYRGNLWHIAHSLCKSITGMAIGLLIQEGKLSLDENIYKIFEYRNKLLPRLFRPVVTVEHLLTMTS
;
A
#
# COMPACT_ATOMS: atom_id res chain seq x y z
N MET A 1 32.34 -25.76 17.40
CA MET A 1 31.39 -26.06 18.50
C MET A 1 31.02 -24.79 19.28
N ALA A 2 31.80 -24.29 20.24
CA ALA A 2 31.38 -23.12 21.06
C ALA A 2 31.23 -21.80 20.25
N ARG A 3 32.16 -21.49 19.33
CA ARG A 3 32.09 -20.29 18.48
C ARG A 3 30.88 -20.26 17.54
N GLU A 4 30.51 -21.40 16.98
CA GLU A 4 29.35 -21.52 16.09
C GLU A 4 28.05 -21.34 16.86
N GLN A 5 27.96 -21.90 18.07
CA GLN A 5 26.80 -21.71 18.94
C GLN A 5 26.63 -20.25 19.38
N ILE A 6 27.73 -19.54 19.65
CA ILE A 6 27.69 -18.11 19.96
C ILE A 6 27.21 -17.31 18.74
N ALA A 7 27.74 -17.57 17.55
CA ALA A 7 27.31 -16.87 16.33
C ALA A 7 25.83 -17.10 15.99
N VAL A 8 25.31 -18.32 16.22
CA VAL A 8 23.88 -18.62 16.05
C VAL A 8 23.04 -17.89 17.10
N ALA A 9 23.47 -17.85 18.36
CA ALA A 9 22.77 -17.11 19.41
C ALA A 9 22.74 -15.60 19.14
N GLU A 10 23.85 -15.02 18.69
CA GLU A 10 23.94 -13.63 18.25
C GLU A 10 23.03 -13.35 17.05
N MET A 11 23.00 -14.24 16.05
CA MET A 11 22.10 -14.12 14.90
C MET A 11 20.63 -14.13 15.34
N ILE A 12 20.23 -15.06 16.21
CA ILE A 12 18.87 -15.15 16.75
C ILE A 12 18.53 -13.89 17.54
N LEU A 13 19.44 -13.41 18.40
CA LEU A 13 19.22 -12.19 19.19
C LEU A 13 19.07 -10.97 18.28
N ASN A 14 19.91 -10.86 17.24
CA ASN A 14 19.82 -9.79 16.25
C ASN A 14 18.50 -9.85 15.47
N MET A 15 18.03 -11.03 15.08
CA MET A 15 16.70 -11.21 14.45
C MET A 15 15.56 -10.79 15.40
N ILE A 16 15.61 -11.18 16.67
CA ILE A 16 14.63 -10.77 17.69
C ILE A 16 14.63 -9.24 17.89
N GLN A 17 15.81 -8.62 17.85
CA GLN A 17 15.98 -7.17 17.98
C GLN A 17 15.67 -6.40 16.67
N GLY A 18 15.45 -7.10 15.55
CA GLY A 18 15.29 -6.51 14.22
C GLY A 18 16.56 -5.86 13.66
N LYS A 19 17.75 -6.24 14.16
CA LYS A 19 19.07 -5.82 13.65
C LYS A 19 19.54 -6.79 12.58
N THR A 20 18.88 -6.78 11.43
CA THR A 20 19.15 -7.75 10.36
C THR A 20 20.29 -7.33 9.42
N ASP A 21 20.81 -6.11 9.55
CA ASP A 21 21.89 -5.60 8.70
C ASP A 21 23.16 -6.43 8.89
N GLY A 22 23.70 -6.97 7.79
CA GLY A 22 24.90 -7.81 7.81
C GLY A 22 24.73 -9.21 8.43
N THR A 23 23.53 -9.60 8.86
CA THR A 23 23.27 -10.97 9.37
C THR A 23 23.19 -12.03 8.27
N SER A 24 22.75 -11.63 7.07
CA SER A 24 22.73 -12.48 5.88
C SER A 24 24.13 -12.60 5.27
N ARG A 25 24.53 -13.82 4.90
CA ARG A 25 25.73 -14.09 4.08
C ARG A 25 25.50 -13.90 2.57
N VAL A 26 24.28 -13.56 2.19
CA VAL A 26 23.90 -13.28 0.80
C VAL A 26 23.85 -11.77 0.62
N ASP A 27 24.58 -11.29 -0.37
CA ASP A 27 24.54 -9.88 -0.77
C ASP A 27 23.13 -9.52 -1.24
N TYR A 28 22.52 -8.54 -0.58
CA TYR A 28 21.20 -8.03 -0.91
C TYR A 28 21.29 -6.53 -1.15
N HIS A 29 20.73 -6.09 -2.28
CA HIS A 29 20.53 -4.67 -2.58
C HIS A 29 19.03 -4.37 -2.54
N PRO A 30 18.58 -3.53 -1.60
CA PRO A 30 17.19 -3.07 -1.59
C PRO A 30 16.82 -2.42 -2.93
N GLN A 31 15.71 -2.85 -3.53
CA GLN A 31 15.20 -2.24 -4.78
C GLN A 31 14.48 -0.90 -4.54
N LYS A 32 14.11 -0.63 -3.29
CA LYS A 32 13.49 0.62 -2.86
C LYS A 32 14.45 1.35 -1.94
N GLN A 33 14.43 2.67 -2.01
CA GLN A 33 15.04 3.51 -0.98
C GLN A 33 14.48 3.16 0.39
N GLU A 34 15.29 3.37 1.42
CA GLU A 34 14.83 3.24 2.80
C GLU A 34 13.60 4.12 3.04
N PHE A 35 12.74 3.69 3.95
CA PHE A 35 11.58 4.48 4.31
C PHE A 35 12.07 5.79 4.94
N PRO A 36 11.70 6.97 4.41
CA PRO A 36 12.17 8.25 4.92
C PRO A 36 11.46 8.59 6.23
N ALA A 37 11.85 7.93 7.32
CA ALA A 37 11.20 8.02 8.63
C ALA A 37 11.25 9.43 9.24
N ASP A 38 12.24 10.22 8.85
CA ASP A 38 12.48 11.57 9.36
C ASP A 38 11.84 12.67 8.47
N GLU A 39 11.26 12.30 7.32
CA GLU A 39 10.56 13.25 6.47
C GLU A 39 9.14 13.50 6.99
N ALA A 40 8.78 14.78 7.12
CA ALA A 40 7.42 15.15 7.47
C ALA A 40 6.48 14.89 6.30
N TYR A 41 5.32 14.29 6.58
CA TYR A 41 4.23 14.22 5.61
C TYR A 41 3.82 15.65 5.21
N GLU A 42 3.77 15.93 3.90
CA GLU A 42 3.42 17.27 3.39
C GLU A 42 2.02 17.73 3.83
N GLN A 43 1.07 16.79 3.93
CA GLN A 43 -0.31 17.05 4.34
C GLN A 43 -0.75 16.05 5.41
N PRO A 44 -0.35 16.24 6.69
CA PRO A 44 -0.73 15.33 7.75
C PRO A 44 -2.20 15.52 8.13
N PHE A 45 -2.90 14.42 8.36
CA PHE A 45 -4.25 14.47 8.92
C PHE A 45 -4.22 14.88 10.39
N GLU A 46 -5.17 15.73 10.80
CA GLU A 46 -5.35 16.07 12.21
C GLU A 46 -5.70 14.82 13.02
N ARG A 47 -5.15 14.68 14.23
CA ARG A 47 -5.51 13.58 15.14
C ARG A 47 -6.53 14.06 16.16
N ALA A 48 -7.50 13.21 16.47
CA ALA A 48 -8.52 13.49 17.48
C ALA A 48 -8.83 12.22 18.28
N THR A 49 -9.40 12.38 19.48
CA THR A 49 -9.88 11.21 20.23
C THR A 49 -11.10 10.61 19.54
N PRO A 50 -11.29 9.28 19.58
CA PRO A 50 -12.52 8.64 19.12
C PRO A 50 -13.77 9.35 19.64
N GLU A 51 -13.80 9.65 20.94
CA GLU A 51 -14.95 10.23 21.65
C GLU A 51 -15.29 11.62 21.11
N SER A 52 -14.29 12.46 20.82
CA SER A 52 -14.53 13.79 20.23
C SER A 52 -15.18 13.72 18.86
N GLN A 53 -15.04 12.59 18.16
CA GLN A 53 -15.66 12.32 16.87
C GLN A 53 -16.88 11.39 16.99
N GLY A 54 -17.40 11.16 18.21
CA GLY A 54 -18.58 10.35 18.45
C GLY A 54 -18.38 8.84 18.25
N VAL A 55 -17.16 8.34 18.47
CA VAL A 55 -16.81 6.91 18.43
C VAL A 55 -16.33 6.47 19.82
N SER A 56 -16.77 5.31 20.31
CA SER A 56 -16.29 4.75 21.58
C SER A 56 -14.89 4.15 21.41
N SER A 57 -13.89 4.64 22.16
CA SER A 57 -12.56 3.99 22.22
C SER A 57 -12.63 2.54 22.69
N GLY A 58 -13.60 2.18 23.54
CA GLY A 58 -13.82 0.81 24.01
C GLY A 58 -14.28 -0.15 22.91
N LEU A 59 -15.04 0.33 21.91
CA LEU A 59 -15.39 -0.45 20.72
C LEU A 59 -14.17 -0.64 19.80
N LEU A 60 -13.45 0.45 19.50
CA LEU A 60 -12.24 0.37 18.68
C LEU A 60 -11.19 -0.56 19.29
N SER A 61 -10.97 -0.45 20.60
CA SER A 61 -10.03 -1.29 21.33
C SER A 61 -10.41 -2.77 21.28
N ARG A 62 -11.71 -3.11 21.33
CA ARG A 62 -12.19 -4.49 21.17
C ARG A 62 -11.93 -4.99 19.76
N MET A 63 -12.29 -4.21 18.74
CA MET A 63 -12.05 -4.53 17.35
C MET A 63 -10.56 -4.77 17.05
N ILE A 64 -9.66 -3.90 17.54
CA ILE A 64 -8.20 -4.06 17.34
C ILE A 64 -7.70 -5.36 17.96
N ARG A 65 -8.20 -5.72 19.15
CA ARG A 65 -7.86 -6.99 19.80
C ARG A 65 -8.39 -8.19 19.02
N GLU A 66 -9.61 -8.12 18.52
CA GLU A 66 -10.19 -9.18 17.68
C GLU A 66 -9.36 -9.36 16.41
N LEU A 67 -9.09 -8.27 15.67
CA LEU A 67 -8.22 -8.28 14.49
C LEU A 67 -6.84 -8.87 14.78
N GLY A 68 -6.20 -8.46 15.88
CA GLY A 68 -4.87 -8.97 16.25
C GLY A 68 -4.85 -10.43 16.70
N ASN A 69 -5.98 -10.98 17.15
CA ASN A 69 -6.09 -12.37 17.60
C ASN A 69 -6.60 -13.32 16.50
N THR A 70 -7.05 -12.80 15.35
CA THR A 70 -7.49 -13.61 14.21
C THR A 70 -6.33 -13.86 13.26
N ALA A 71 -5.77 -15.07 13.32
CA ALA A 71 -4.60 -15.46 12.54
C ALA A 71 -4.81 -15.33 11.02
N GLU A 72 -6.05 -15.49 10.54
CA GLU A 72 -6.41 -15.45 9.13
C GLU A 72 -6.39 -14.04 8.52
N THR A 73 -6.30 -13.00 9.35
CA THR A 73 -6.34 -11.61 8.87
C THR A 73 -4.99 -11.11 8.38
N ASP A 74 -3.88 -11.71 8.83
CA ASP A 74 -2.50 -11.26 8.53
C ASP A 74 -2.36 -9.73 8.61
N MET A 75 -2.87 -9.13 9.69
CA MET A 75 -2.93 -7.66 9.82
C MET A 75 -1.53 -7.04 9.87
N HIS A 76 -1.33 -5.97 9.11
CA HIS A 76 -0.09 -5.19 9.12
C HIS A 76 -0.28 -3.82 9.78
N HIS A 77 -1.30 -3.08 9.36
CA HIS A 77 -1.61 -1.73 9.81
C HIS A 77 -3.11 -1.45 9.71
N LEU A 78 -3.62 -0.61 10.61
CA LEU A 78 -4.98 -0.09 10.58
C LEU A 78 -4.94 1.40 10.89
N MET A 79 -5.61 2.19 10.05
CA MET A 79 -5.83 3.62 10.26
C MET A 79 -7.30 3.94 10.01
N MET A 80 -7.94 4.63 10.95
CA MET A 80 -9.36 5.01 10.85
C MET A 80 -9.49 6.52 10.92
N LEU A 81 -10.18 7.08 9.93
CA LEU A 81 -10.48 8.50 9.85
C LEU A 81 -11.98 8.74 10.02
N ARG A 82 -12.36 9.81 10.74
CA ARG A 82 -13.73 10.31 10.82
C ARG A 82 -13.73 11.83 10.84
N HIS A 83 -14.60 12.46 10.05
CA HIS A 83 -14.66 13.91 9.83
C HIS A 83 -13.30 14.54 9.45
N GLY A 84 -12.51 13.83 8.64
CA GLY A 84 -11.17 14.28 8.21
C GLY A 84 -10.07 14.13 9.27
N LYS A 85 -10.36 13.54 10.44
CA LYS A 85 -9.39 13.35 11.52
C LYS A 85 -9.07 11.90 11.74
N VAL A 86 -7.81 11.58 12.03
CA VAL A 86 -7.38 10.25 12.47
C VAL A 86 -7.86 10.05 13.89
N ILE A 87 -8.72 9.05 14.09
CA ILE A 87 -9.28 8.72 15.41
C ILE A 87 -8.64 7.48 16.02
N CYS A 88 -8.01 6.64 15.21
CA CYS A 88 -7.32 5.44 15.65
C CYS A 88 -6.29 5.03 14.60
N GLU A 89 -5.12 4.62 15.07
CA GLU A 89 -4.07 4.06 14.24
C GLU A 89 -3.26 3.05 15.05
N CYS A 90 -2.97 1.89 14.47
CA CYS A 90 -2.12 0.89 15.10
C CYS A 90 -1.39 0.03 14.06
N HIS A 91 -0.22 -0.47 14.46
CA HIS A 91 0.58 -1.43 13.70
C HIS A 91 0.57 -2.77 14.44
N PHE A 92 0.50 -3.85 13.68
CA PHE A 92 0.47 -5.21 14.22
C PHE A 92 1.84 -5.84 14.03
N ALA A 93 2.41 -6.41 15.10
CA ALA A 93 3.72 -7.03 15.05
C ALA A 93 3.74 -8.15 13.99
N PRO A 94 4.83 -8.30 13.22
CA PRO A 94 6.12 -7.59 13.32
C PRO A 94 6.19 -6.25 12.54
N TYR A 95 5.10 -5.79 11.92
CA TYR A 95 5.09 -4.61 11.06
C TYR A 95 5.16 -3.30 11.88
N ARG A 96 5.98 -2.36 11.42
CA ARG A 96 6.19 -1.03 12.01
C ARG A 96 5.63 0.04 11.07
N GLY A 97 5.30 1.22 11.60
CA GLY A 97 4.75 2.31 10.78
C GLY A 97 5.69 2.90 9.74
N ASN A 98 7.00 2.73 9.93
CA ASN A 98 8.02 3.24 9.03
C ASN A 98 8.50 2.15 8.06
N LEU A 99 7.57 1.37 7.50
CA LEU A 99 7.85 0.33 6.53
C LEU A 99 7.07 0.55 5.23
N TRP A 100 7.73 0.29 4.11
CA TRP A 100 7.06 0.26 2.82
C TRP A 100 6.12 -0.94 2.72
N HIS A 101 4.83 -0.69 2.45
CA HIS A 101 3.85 -1.73 2.19
C HIS A 101 3.65 -1.97 0.69
N ILE A 102 3.37 -3.23 0.32
CA ILE A 102 2.96 -3.58 -1.05
C ILE A 102 1.46 -3.31 -1.16
N ALA A 103 1.09 -2.35 -2.00
CA ALA A 103 -0.29 -1.88 -2.10
C ALA A 103 -1.16 -2.69 -3.07
N HIS A 104 -0.57 -3.60 -3.86
CA HIS A 104 -1.24 -4.40 -4.88
C HIS A 104 -2.25 -3.58 -5.71
N SER A 105 -3.51 -4.01 -5.79
CA SER A 105 -4.55 -3.37 -6.59
C SER A 105 -4.95 -1.97 -6.13
N LEU A 106 -4.53 -1.50 -4.94
CA LEU A 106 -4.74 -0.11 -4.52
C LEU A 106 -4.18 0.89 -5.53
N CYS A 107 -3.12 0.52 -6.27
CA CYS A 107 -2.57 1.35 -7.32
C CYS A 107 -3.62 1.74 -8.39
N LYS A 108 -4.65 0.92 -8.61
CA LYS A 108 -5.72 1.20 -9.58
C LYS A 108 -6.54 2.42 -9.19
N SER A 109 -6.79 2.65 -7.90
CA SER A 109 -7.48 3.85 -7.43
C SER A 109 -6.67 5.12 -7.69
N ILE A 110 -5.35 5.05 -7.50
CA ILE A 110 -4.42 6.16 -7.80
C ILE A 110 -4.39 6.41 -9.32
N THR A 111 -4.28 5.36 -10.13
CA THR A 111 -4.36 5.46 -11.59
C THR A 111 -5.69 6.05 -12.04
N GLY A 112 -6.82 5.61 -11.47
CA GLY A 112 -8.15 6.13 -11.78
C GLY A 112 -8.28 7.63 -11.45
N MET A 113 -7.71 8.07 -10.33
CA MET A 113 -7.63 9.49 -9.97
C MET A 113 -6.81 10.28 -11.00
N ALA A 114 -5.64 9.77 -11.41
CA ALA A 114 -4.81 10.40 -12.44
C ALA A 114 -5.55 10.52 -13.78
N ILE A 115 -6.33 9.51 -14.16
CA ILE A 115 -7.20 9.55 -15.35
C ILE A 115 -8.28 10.64 -15.20
N GLY A 116 -8.91 10.76 -14.03
CA GLY A 116 -9.87 11.83 -13.74
C GLY A 116 -9.26 13.24 -13.88
N LEU A 117 -8.03 13.42 -13.42
CA LEU A 117 -7.29 14.68 -13.59
C LEU A 117 -7.02 14.99 -15.08
N LEU A 118 -6.63 13.99 -15.88
CA LEU A 118 -6.43 14.17 -17.33
C LEU A 118 -7.71 14.53 -18.07
N ILE A 119 -8.84 13.95 -17.67
CA ILE A 119 -10.16 14.28 -18.22
C ILE A 119 -10.53 15.73 -17.86
N GLN A 120 -10.29 16.14 -16.60
CA GLN A 120 -10.52 17.52 -16.16
C GLN A 120 -9.67 18.53 -16.95
N GLU A 121 -8.43 18.15 -17.33
CA GLU A 121 -7.54 18.96 -18.17
C GLU A 121 -7.88 18.88 -19.67
N GLY A 122 -8.89 18.10 -20.08
CA GLY A 122 -9.28 17.92 -21.48
C GLY A 122 -8.26 17.15 -22.32
N LYS A 123 -7.35 16.40 -21.68
CA LYS A 123 -6.28 15.62 -22.35
C LYS A 123 -6.69 14.19 -22.71
N LEU A 124 -7.81 13.73 -22.19
CA LEU A 124 -8.32 12.37 -22.37
C LEU A 124 -9.84 12.40 -22.25
N SER A 125 -10.54 11.50 -22.95
CA SER A 125 -11.99 11.29 -22.77
C SER A 125 -12.34 9.84 -22.41
N LEU A 126 -13.47 9.64 -21.73
CA LEU A 126 -13.94 8.30 -21.33
C LEU A 126 -14.33 7.43 -22.54
N ASP A 127 -14.89 8.03 -23.59
CA ASP A 127 -15.27 7.39 -24.85
C ASP A 127 -14.07 7.20 -25.80
N GLU A 128 -12.88 7.65 -25.41
CA GLU A 128 -11.71 7.58 -26.26
C GLU A 128 -11.28 6.11 -26.46
N ASN A 129 -11.10 5.73 -27.73
CA ASN A 129 -10.71 4.38 -28.11
C ASN A 129 -9.23 4.14 -27.77
N ILE A 130 -8.95 3.10 -26.98
CA ILE A 130 -7.59 2.79 -26.52
C ILE A 130 -6.62 2.51 -27.68
N TYR A 131 -7.13 2.06 -28.82
CA TYR A 131 -6.30 1.79 -29.99
C TYR A 131 -5.76 3.06 -30.65
N LYS A 132 -6.43 4.21 -30.46
CA LYS A 132 -5.95 5.54 -30.87
C LYS A 132 -4.88 6.07 -29.91
N ILE A 133 -5.02 5.78 -28.62
CA ILE A 133 -4.04 6.18 -27.59
C ILE A 133 -2.72 5.41 -27.78
N PHE A 134 -2.79 4.12 -28.11
CA PHE A 134 -1.62 3.24 -28.26
C PHE A 134 -1.33 2.84 -29.72
N GLU A 135 -1.52 3.73 -30.68
CA GLU A 135 -1.38 3.44 -32.12
C GLU A 135 -0.05 2.73 -32.48
N TYR A 136 1.05 3.15 -31.86
CA TYR A 136 2.40 2.60 -32.09
C TYR A 136 2.60 1.15 -31.61
N ARG A 137 1.68 0.61 -30.80
CA ARG A 137 1.73 -0.76 -30.28
C ARG A 137 0.79 -1.73 -31.01
N ASN A 138 -0.03 -1.23 -31.94
CA ASN A 138 -1.08 -2.02 -32.57
C ASN A 138 -0.68 -2.53 -33.95
N LYS A 139 -0.52 -3.85 -34.09
CA LYS A 139 -0.45 -4.50 -35.41
C LYS A 139 -1.83 -4.42 -36.08
N LEU A 140 -1.86 -4.19 -37.40
CA LEU A 140 -3.09 -3.97 -38.19
C LEU A 140 -4.10 -5.14 -38.10
N LEU A 141 -3.63 -6.39 -38.12
CA LEU A 141 -4.46 -7.60 -38.14
C LEU A 141 -5.30 -7.78 -36.85
N PRO A 142 -4.74 -7.70 -35.63
CA PRO A 142 -5.53 -7.74 -34.40
C PRO A 142 -6.59 -6.64 -34.27
N ARG A 143 -6.40 -5.49 -34.93
CA ARG A 143 -7.33 -4.35 -34.86
C ARG A 143 -8.66 -4.62 -35.57
N LEU A 144 -8.66 -5.44 -36.61
CA LEU A 144 -9.84 -5.68 -37.45
C LEU A 144 -10.86 -6.63 -36.78
N PHE A 145 -10.42 -7.44 -35.83
CA PHE A 145 -11.23 -8.51 -35.21
C PHE A 145 -11.52 -8.27 -33.73
N ARG A 146 -11.05 -7.16 -33.14
CA ARG A 146 -11.30 -6.85 -31.73
C ARG A 146 -12.43 -5.84 -31.55
N PRO A 147 -13.26 -6.02 -30.50
CA PRO A 147 -14.25 -5.02 -30.14
C PRO A 147 -13.56 -3.70 -29.78
N VAL A 148 -14.28 -2.59 -29.97
CA VAL A 148 -13.80 -1.27 -29.55
C VAL A 148 -13.74 -1.24 -28.03
N VAL A 149 -12.54 -1.03 -27.49
CA VAL A 149 -12.32 -0.83 -26.06
C VAL A 149 -12.07 0.67 -25.84
N THR A 150 -12.82 1.26 -24.89
CA THR A 150 -12.69 2.67 -24.50
C THR A 150 -11.94 2.80 -23.18
N VAL A 151 -11.57 4.03 -22.82
CA VAL A 151 -11.02 4.34 -21.49
C VAL A 151 -12.01 3.95 -20.38
N GLU A 152 -13.31 4.21 -20.58
CA GLU A 152 -14.36 3.81 -19.64
C GLU A 152 -14.33 2.30 -19.38
N HIS A 153 -14.27 1.48 -20.43
CA HIS A 153 -14.24 0.02 -20.28
C HIS A 153 -13.06 -0.47 -19.41
N LEU A 154 -11.91 0.20 -19.47
CA LEU A 154 -10.77 -0.12 -18.62
C LEU A 154 -10.99 0.29 -17.15
N LEU A 155 -11.64 1.43 -16.91
CA LEU A 155 -11.93 1.93 -15.56
C LEU A 155 -13.06 1.14 -14.87
N THR A 156 -14.02 0.64 -15.65
CA THR A 156 -15.18 -0.11 -15.15
C THR A 156 -15.01 -1.63 -15.22
N MET A 157 -13.85 -2.12 -15.67
CA MET A 157 -13.54 -3.55 -15.80
C MET A 157 -14.47 -4.29 -16.78
N THR A 158 -14.82 -3.66 -17.91
CA THR A 158 -15.71 -4.20 -18.95
C THR A 158 -15.07 -4.24 -20.35
N SER A 159 -13.74 -4.34 -20.42
CA SER A 159 -12.92 -4.33 -21.66
C SER A 159 -12.76 -5.68 -22.34
#